data_AF-A0A0A9D4V5-F1
#
_entry.id   AF-A0A0A9D4V5-F1
#
_cell.length_a   1.000
_cell.length_b   1.000
_cell.length_c   1.000
_cell.angle_alpha   90.00
_cell.angle_beta   90.00
_cell.angle_gamma   90.00
#
_symmetry.space_group_name_H-M   'P 1'
#
loop_
_entity.id
_entity.type
_entity.pdbx_description
1 polymer ?
#
loop_
_entity_poly.entity_id
_entity_poly.type
_entity_poly.pdbx_seq_one_letter_code
_entity_poly.pdbx_strand_id
1 'polypeptide(L)'
;MSALPPDIGRDDWLQALPRALVAGFVKADIDFQRKGEVSGTTATLVVVDGFTVTVASVGDSRCILDTQGGELQLLTVDHRLEENAEERERVTASGGEVGRLNLFGGQEVGPLRCWPGGLCLSRSIGDMDVGEFIVPIPHVKQVKVDTSYKMLGICSFICCNAS
;
A
#
# COMPACT_ATOMS: atom_id res chain seq x y z
N MET A 1 -13.10 6.33 23.13
CA MET A 1 -13.55 5.11 22.42
C MET A 1 -12.35 4.21 22.27
N SER A 2 -12.38 3.03 22.88
CA SER A 2 -11.37 2.00 22.67
C SER A 2 -11.72 1.28 21.38
N ALA A 3 -10.80 1.23 20.41
CA ALA A 3 -10.95 0.39 19.22
C ALA A 3 -10.59 -1.08 19.50
N LEU A 4 -10.26 -1.43 20.75
CA LEU A 4 -9.96 -2.79 21.15
C LEU A 4 -11.26 -3.61 21.22
N PRO A 5 -11.30 -4.80 20.61
CA PRO A 5 -12.34 -5.78 20.89
C PRO A 5 -12.42 -6.03 22.40
N PRO A 6 -13.63 -6.17 22.97
CA PRO A 6 -13.83 -6.26 24.42
C PRO A 6 -13.13 -7.46 25.08
N ASP A 7 -12.76 -8.47 24.31
CA ASP A 7 -12.28 -9.77 24.81
C ASP A 7 -10.78 -10.02 24.56
N ILE A 8 -10.04 -9.01 24.05
CA ILE A 8 -8.63 -9.15 23.68
C ILE A 8 -7.75 -8.22 24.52
N GLY A 9 -6.69 -8.79 25.11
CA GLY A 9 -5.64 -8.03 25.78
C GLY A 9 -4.88 -7.14 24.80
N ARG A 10 -4.29 -6.04 25.29
CA ARG A 10 -3.56 -5.10 24.44
C ARG A 10 -2.40 -5.74 23.67
N ASP A 11 -1.65 -6.63 24.31
CA ASP A 11 -0.51 -7.30 23.67
C ASP A 11 -0.98 -8.26 22.58
N ASP A 12 -2.05 -9.01 22.83
CA ASP A 12 -2.69 -9.89 21.84
C ASP A 12 -3.25 -9.07 20.65
N TRP A 13 -3.80 -7.89 20.93
CA TRP A 13 -4.23 -6.94 19.90
C TRP A 13 -3.07 -6.49 19.03
N LEU A 14 -1.96 -6.04 19.64
CA LEU A 14 -0.77 -5.59 18.93
C LEU A 14 -0.17 -6.69 18.04
N GLN A 15 -0.22 -7.95 18.49
CA GLN A 15 0.21 -9.11 17.70
C GLN A 15 -0.77 -9.45 16.57
N ALA A 16 -2.07 -9.27 16.78
CA ALA A 16 -3.09 -9.53 15.77
C ALA A 16 -3.19 -8.43 14.70
N LEU A 17 -2.81 -7.19 15.04
CA LEU A 17 -2.94 -6.00 14.20
C LEU A 17 -2.40 -6.20 12.77
N PRO A 18 -1.16 -6.69 12.54
CA PRO A 18 -0.65 -6.85 11.19
C PRO A 18 -1.53 -7.74 10.31
N ARG A 19 -1.99 -8.87 10.85
CA ARG A 19 -2.88 -9.79 10.14
C ARG A 19 -4.27 -9.20 9.92
N ALA A 20 -4.79 -8.48 10.91
CA ALA A 20 -6.08 -7.80 10.81
C ALA A 20 -6.06 -6.70 9.72
N LEU A 21 -4.95 -5.97 9.59
CA LEU A 21 -4.76 -4.97 8.54
C LEU A 21 -4.75 -5.62 7.15
N VAL A 22 -3.99 -6.70 6.95
CA VAL A 22 -4.00 -7.45 5.67
C VAL A 22 -5.42 -7.92 5.33
N ALA A 23 -6.12 -8.54 6.28
CA ALA A 23 -7.49 -8.99 6.08
C ALA A 23 -8.44 -7.82 5.78
N GLY A 24 -8.23 -6.66 6.39
CA GLY A 24 -9.01 -5.45 6.16
C GLY A 24 -8.85 -4.92 4.73
N PHE A 25 -7.62 -4.88 4.21
CA PHE A 25 -7.36 -4.44 2.83
C PHE A 25 -7.98 -5.41 1.81
N VAL A 26 -7.77 -6.72 1.98
CA VAL A 26 -8.38 -7.74 1.10
C VAL A 26 -9.91 -7.66 1.14
N LYS A 27 -10.50 -7.45 2.33
CA LYS A 27 -11.94 -7.30 2.46
C LYS A 27 -12.44 -6.02 1.77
N ALA A 28 -11.74 -4.90 1.97
CA ALA A 28 -12.09 -3.63 1.33
C ALA A 28 -12.05 -3.74 -0.20
N ASP A 29 -11.05 -4.47 -0.73
CA ASP A 29 -10.94 -4.79 -2.14
C ASP A 29 -12.13 -5.62 -2.63
N ILE A 30 -12.44 -6.75 -1.99
CA ILE A 30 -13.62 -7.57 -2.33
C ILE A 30 -14.92 -6.75 -2.29
N ASP A 31 -15.09 -5.91 -1.27
CA ASP A 31 -16.27 -5.06 -1.14
C ASP A 31 -16.32 -3.96 -2.22
N PHE A 32 -15.16 -3.51 -2.72
CA PHE A 32 -15.05 -2.60 -3.87
C PHE A 32 -15.41 -3.31 -5.19
N GLN A 33 -14.85 -4.51 -5.41
CA GLN A 33 -15.15 -5.36 -6.58
C GLN A 33 -16.65 -5.65 -6.71
N ARG A 34 -17.33 -5.93 -5.59
CA ARG A 34 -18.77 -6.21 -5.55
C ARG A 34 -19.64 -5.05 -6.02
N LYS A 35 -19.12 -3.81 -5.98
CA LYS A 35 -19.83 -2.63 -6.49
C LYS A 35 -19.71 -2.50 -8.01
N GLY A 36 -18.83 -3.27 -8.66
CA GLY A 36 -18.57 -3.20 -10.09
C GLY A 36 -17.80 -1.95 -10.51
N GLU A 37 -17.13 -1.30 -9.57
CA GLU A 37 -16.27 -0.14 -9.83
C GLU A 37 -14.94 -0.60 -10.44
N VAL A 38 -14.50 0.07 -11.50
CA VAL A 38 -13.24 -0.22 -12.19
C VAL A 38 -12.08 0.67 -11.74
N SER A 39 -12.35 1.67 -10.90
CA SER A 39 -11.29 2.55 -10.41
C SER A 39 -10.42 1.88 -9.34
N GLY A 40 -9.24 2.43 -9.12
CA GLY A 40 -8.33 1.97 -8.09
C GLY A 40 -7.90 3.07 -7.16
N THR A 41 -7.36 2.68 -6.01
CA THR A 41 -6.84 3.63 -5.04
C THR A 41 -5.61 3.14 -4.30
N THR A 42 -4.72 4.08 -3.98
CA THR A 42 -3.68 3.87 -2.98
C THR A 42 -4.30 3.94 -1.59
N ALA A 43 -3.74 3.19 -0.64
CA ALA A 43 -4.21 3.25 0.73
C ALA A 43 -3.05 3.08 1.71
N THR A 44 -2.91 4.02 2.64
CA THR A 44 -1.96 3.97 3.74
C THR A 44 -2.70 4.17 5.04
N LEU A 45 -2.72 3.13 5.89
CA LEU A 45 -3.37 3.14 7.19
C LEU A 45 -2.31 3.13 8.28
N VAL A 46 -2.44 4.02 9.26
CA VAL A 46 -1.57 4.07 10.43
C VAL A 46 -2.38 3.88 11.69
N VAL A 47 -2.00 2.88 12.47
CA VAL A 47 -2.56 2.59 13.80
C VAL A 47 -1.52 2.92 14.84
N VAL A 48 -1.85 3.86 15.73
CA VAL A 48 -1.00 4.23 16.86
C VAL A 48 -1.66 3.71 18.13
N ASP A 49 -0.98 2.80 18.82
CA ASP A 49 -1.40 2.29 20.13
C ASP A 49 -0.25 2.45 21.14
N GLY A 50 -0.35 3.52 21.94
CA GLY A 50 0.71 4.00 22.85
C GLY A 50 2.03 4.21 22.13
N PHE A 51 3.01 3.36 22.42
CA PHE A 51 4.36 3.42 21.86
C PHE A 51 4.56 2.50 20.66
N THR A 52 3.50 1.95 20.10
CA THR A 52 3.58 1.09 18.91
C THR A 52 2.86 1.75 17.75
N VAL A 53 3.56 1.93 16.64
CA VAL A 53 3.02 2.44 15.38
C VAL A 53 3.00 1.30 14.38
N THR A 54 1.82 0.95 13.88
CA THR A 54 1.65 -0.06 12.82
C THR A 54 1.15 0.62 11.57
N VAL A 55 1.88 0.49 10.46
CA VAL A 55 1.53 1.05 9.16
C VAL A 55 1.27 -0.09 8.19
N ALA A 56 0.17 -0.01 7.45
CA ALA A 56 -0.15 -0.88 6.32
C ALA A 56 -0.38 -0.03 5.07
N SER A 57 0.27 -0.36 3.95
CA SER A 57 0.16 0.43 2.73
C SER A 57 0.11 -0.39 1.44
N VAL A 58 -0.72 0.04 0.49
CA VAL A 58 -0.65 -0.31 -0.95
C VAL A 58 -0.54 0.98 -1.78
N GLY A 59 0.12 0.91 -2.92
CA GLY A 59 0.41 2.06 -3.78
C GLY A 59 1.72 2.76 -3.44
N ASP A 60 1.85 4.02 -3.83
CA ASP A 60 3.07 4.85 -3.70
C ASP A 60 2.95 5.94 -2.63
N SER A 61 1.90 5.87 -1.82
CA SER A 61 1.70 6.78 -0.69
C SER A 61 2.71 6.54 0.43
N ARG A 62 3.36 7.60 0.91
CA ARG A 62 4.49 7.50 1.86
C ARG A 62 4.10 7.91 3.27
N CYS A 63 4.43 7.06 4.26
CA CYS A 63 4.35 7.42 5.68
C CYS A 63 5.75 7.58 6.25
N ILE A 64 6.03 8.74 6.84
CA ILE A 64 7.32 9.07 7.43
C ILE A 64 7.11 9.35 8.91
N LEU A 65 7.91 8.69 9.74
CA LEU A 65 7.98 8.92 11.17
C LEU A 65 9.15 9.85 11.50
N ASP A 66 8.84 10.94 12.20
CA ASP A 66 9.81 11.90 12.70
C ASP A 66 9.92 11.79 14.24
N THR A 67 11.08 11.30 14.69
CA THR A 67 11.45 11.23 16.11
C THR A 67 12.43 12.36 16.43
N GLN A 68 12.17 13.12 17.50
CA GLN A 68 13.00 14.25 17.85
C GLN A 68 14.46 13.83 18.07
N GLY A 69 15.36 14.36 17.23
CA GLY A 69 16.80 14.07 17.32
C GLY A 69 17.22 12.74 16.70
N GLY A 70 16.30 12.02 16.03
CA GLY A 70 16.58 10.81 15.26
C GLY A 70 16.52 11.04 13.75
N GLU A 71 16.80 9.99 12.97
CA GLU A 71 16.64 10.00 11.52
C GLU A 71 15.16 9.87 11.12
N LEU A 72 14.77 10.50 10.01
CA LEU A 72 13.45 10.30 9.41
C LEU A 72 13.30 8.85 8.95
N GLN A 73 12.29 8.16 9.47
CA GLN A 73 12.05 6.75 9.15
C GLN A 73 10.90 6.61 8.17
N LEU A 74 11.17 6.05 6.99
CA LEU A 74 10.12 5.63 6.06
C LEU A 74 9.45 4.35 6.58
N LEU A 75 8.13 4.39 6.75
CA LEU A 75 7.33 3.27 7.27
C LEU A 75 6.60 2.46 6.18
N THR A 76 6.66 2.91 4.93
CA THR A 76 6.01 2.29 3.77
C THR A 76 7.04 1.86 2.73
N VAL A 77 6.63 0.99 1.80
CA VAL A 77 7.38 0.66 0.59
C VAL A 77 6.60 1.21 -0.61
N ASP A 78 7.33 1.78 -1.57
CA ASP A 78 6.75 2.28 -2.82
C ASP A 78 6.43 1.08 -3.74
N HIS A 79 5.17 0.94 -4.14
CA HIS A 79 4.73 -0.14 -5.03
C HIS A 79 4.75 0.28 -6.51
N ARG A 80 5.50 1.32 -6.89
CA ARG A 80 5.79 1.61 -8.29
C ARG A 80 6.65 0.52 -8.92
N LEU A 81 6.26 0.10 -10.12
CA LEU A 81 7.01 -0.89 -10.91
C LEU A 81 8.43 -0.40 -11.25
N GLU A 82 8.66 0.90 -11.35
CA GLU A 82 9.99 1.47 -11.61
C GLU A 82 10.96 1.26 -10.44
N GLU A 83 10.46 1.34 -9.21
CA GLU A 83 11.26 1.31 -8.00
C GLU A 83 11.45 -0.11 -7.43
N ASN A 84 10.53 -1.04 -7.73
CA ASN A 84 10.49 -2.35 -7.09
C ASN A 84 10.67 -3.52 -8.08
N ALA A 85 11.87 -4.09 -8.12
CA ALA A 85 12.22 -5.20 -9.00
C ALA A 85 11.47 -6.50 -8.69
N GLU A 86 11.26 -6.80 -7.41
CA GLU A 86 10.53 -8.01 -6.97
C GLU A 86 9.08 -7.95 -7.43
N GLU A 87 8.45 -6.76 -7.35
CA GLU A 87 7.09 -6.57 -7.83
C GLU A 87 6.99 -6.68 -9.36
N ARG A 88 8.01 -6.25 -10.12
CA ARG A 88 8.05 -6.47 -11.58
C ARG A 88 8.10 -7.95 -11.90
N GLU A 89 8.94 -8.71 -11.22
CA GLU A 89 9.04 -10.16 -11.39
C GLU A 89 7.70 -10.84 -11.04
N ARG A 90 7.09 -10.47 -9.91
CA ARG A 90 5.78 -10.99 -9.50
C ARG A 90 4.69 -10.73 -10.53
N VAL A 91 4.60 -9.49 -11.05
CA VAL A 91 3.61 -9.12 -12.07
C VAL A 91 3.85 -9.92 -13.36
N THR A 92 5.11 -10.03 -13.78
CA THR A 92 5.49 -10.77 -15.00
C THR A 92 5.20 -12.28 -14.88
N ALA A 93 5.55 -12.88 -13.73
CA ALA A 93 5.27 -14.28 -13.44
C ALA A 93 3.76 -14.59 -13.35
N SER A 94 2.93 -13.57 -13.07
CA SER A 94 1.48 -13.66 -13.03
C SER A 94 0.82 -13.36 -14.39
N GLY A 95 1.62 -13.18 -15.46
CA GLY A 95 1.14 -12.96 -16.83
C GLY A 95 0.91 -11.51 -17.23
N GLY A 96 1.25 -10.53 -16.38
CA GLY A 96 1.23 -9.12 -16.75
C GLY A 96 2.50 -8.72 -17.50
N GLU A 97 2.38 -7.81 -18.47
CA GLU A 97 3.56 -7.29 -19.19
C GLU A 97 4.04 -5.99 -18.54
N VAL A 98 5.31 -5.90 -18.16
CA VAL A 98 5.88 -4.66 -17.60
C VAL A 98 6.71 -3.94 -18.67
N GLY A 99 6.31 -2.73 -19.02
CA GLY A 99 7.00 -1.93 -20.04
C GLY A 99 6.62 -0.45 -20.01
N ARG A 100 7.44 0.38 -20.64
CA ARG A 100 7.09 1.79 -20.89
C ARG A 100 6.08 1.88 -22.03
N LEU A 101 5.38 3.00 -22.13
CA LEU A 101 4.47 3.23 -23.25
C LEU A 101 5.31 3.34 -24.54
N ASN A 102 5.01 2.51 -25.53
CA ASN A 102 5.65 2.54 -26.84
C ASN A 102 4.78 3.32 -27.84
N LEU A 103 5.25 4.48 -28.28
CA LEU A 103 4.57 5.29 -29.30
C LEU A 103 4.88 4.76 -30.71
N PHE A 104 4.02 5.12 -31.68
CA PHE A 104 4.27 4.83 -33.09
C PHE A 104 5.69 5.31 -33.49
N GLY A 105 6.57 4.35 -33.81
CA GLY A 105 7.98 4.61 -34.10
C GLY A 105 8.98 3.96 -33.12
N GLY A 106 8.52 3.19 -32.13
CA GLY A 106 9.42 2.44 -31.22
C GLY A 106 9.96 3.27 -30.06
N GLN A 107 9.45 4.48 -29.85
CA GLN A 107 9.92 5.36 -28.79
C GLN A 107 9.23 5.03 -27.47
N GLU A 108 10.02 4.60 -26.49
CA GLU A 108 9.57 4.36 -25.12
C GLU A 108 9.49 5.66 -24.32
N VAL A 109 8.33 5.93 -23.71
CA VAL A 109 8.09 7.16 -22.94
C VAL A 109 7.41 6.89 -21.60
N GLY A 110 7.69 7.77 -20.63
CA GLY A 110 7.05 7.73 -19.32
C GLY A 110 7.53 6.60 -18.41
N PRO A 111 6.93 6.44 -17.22
CA PRO A 111 7.33 5.43 -16.24
C PRO A 111 7.01 4.00 -16.70
N LEU A 112 7.58 3.01 -16.00
CA LEU A 112 7.16 1.62 -16.18
C LEU A 112 5.70 1.43 -15.80
N ARG A 113 4.97 0.71 -16.64
CA ARG A 113 3.56 0.36 -16.48
C ARG A 113 3.40 -1.15 -16.62
N CYS A 114 2.35 -1.68 -15.99
CA CYS A 114 1.87 -3.02 -16.27
C CYS A 114 0.75 -2.96 -17.32
N TRP A 115 0.73 -3.96 -18.18
CA TRP A 115 -0.23 -4.13 -19.26
C TRP A 115 -0.94 -5.48 -19.13
N PRO A 116 -2.25 -5.55 -19.42
CA PRO A 116 -3.13 -4.46 -19.90
C PRO A 116 -3.43 -3.39 -18.83
N GLY A 117 -4.09 -2.28 -19.20
CA GLY A 117 -4.52 -1.22 -18.27
C GLY A 117 -3.53 -0.06 -18.07
N GLY A 118 -2.22 -0.31 -18.17
CA GLY A 118 -1.22 0.76 -18.16
C GLY A 118 -0.97 1.39 -16.79
N LEU A 119 -1.19 0.65 -15.70
CA LEU A 119 -1.00 1.13 -14.33
C LEU A 119 0.49 1.12 -13.93
N CYS A 120 0.96 2.18 -13.25
CA CYS A 120 2.36 2.28 -12.80
C CYS A 120 2.65 1.54 -11.48
N LEU A 121 1.59 1.11 -10.79
CA LEU A 121 1.63 0.47 -9.49
C LEU A 121 1.46 -1.05 -9.63
N SER A 122 2.02 -1.80 -8.70
CA SER A 122 1.86 -3.26 -8.62
C SER A 122 0.85 -3.70 -7.54
N ARG A 123 0.47 -2.78 -6.65
CA ARG A 123 -0.47 -3.01 -5.55
C ARG A 123 -1.37 -1.81 -5.35
N SER A 124 -2.67 -2.05 -5.26
CA SER A 124 -3.71 -1.05 -4.97
C SER A 124 -4.97 -1.78 -4.46
N ILE A 125 -5.95 -1.02 -4.00
CA ILE A 125 -7.32 -1.52 -3.82
C ILE A 125 -8.09 -1.16 -5.09
N GLY A 126 -8.79 -2.11 -5.70
CA GLY A 126 -9.45 -1.93 -7.00
C GLY A 126 -8.53 -2.30 -8.18
N ASP A 127 -8.60 -1.53 -9.27
CA ASP A 127 -7.84 -1.75 -10.52
C ASP A 127 -8.02 -3.16 -11.13
N MET A 128 -9.18 -3.78 -10.92
CA MET A 128 -9.51 -5.13 -11.38
C MET A 128 -9.49 -5.28 -12.91
N ASP A 129 -9.71 -4.18 -13.62
CA ASP A 129 -9.70 -4.12 -15.07
C ASP A 129 -8.28 -4.14 -15.66
N VAL A 130 -7.26 -3.81 -14.85
CA VAL A 130 -5.84 -3.92 -15.21
C VAL A 130 -5.40 -5.39 -15.20
N GLY A 131 -5.79 -6.15 -14.18
CA GLY A 131 -5.59 -7.59 -14.11
C GLY A 131 -5.33 -8.12 -12.69
N GLU A 132 -5.46 -9.44 -12.52
CA GLU A 132 -5.30 -10.13 -11.22
C GLU A 132 -3.89 -10.05 -10.62
N PHE A 133 -2.92 -9.55 -11.39
CA PHE A 133 -1.55 -9.30 -10.92
C PHE A 133 -1.44 -8.03 -10.06
N ILE A 134 -2.46 -7.17 -10.04
CA ILE A 134 -2.58 -6.08 -9.08
C ILE A 134 -3.25 -6.60 -7.82
N VAL A 135 -2.54 -6.56 -6.70
CA VAL A 135 -2.98 -7.21 -5.46
C VAL A 135 -3.21 -6.21 -4.33
N PRO A 136 -4.28 -6.37 -3.53
CA PRO A 136 -4.58 -5.50 -2.39
C PRO A 136 -3.82 -5.91 -1.12
N ILE A 137 -2.68 -6.60 -1.26
CA ILE A 137 -1.91 -7.10 -0.12
C ILE A 137 -0.96 -5.99 0.37
N PRO A 138 -1.20 -5.37 1.54
CA PRO A 138 -0.39 -4.26 1.99
C PRO A 138 0.99 -4.72 2.44
N HIS A 139 1.99 -3.86 2.25
CA HIS A 139 3.20 -3.92 3.07
C HIS A 139 2.85 -3.44 4.47
N VAL A 140 3.15 -4.26 5.49
CA VAL A 140 2.87 -3.94 6.90
C VAL A 140 4.16 -3.81 7.68
N LYS A 141 4.33 -2.69 8.38
CA LYS A 141 5.48 -2.41 9.25
C LYS A 141 5.00 -1.96 10.62
N GLN A 142 5.45 -2.65 11.65
CA GLN A 142 5.19 -2.30 13.05
C GLN A 142 6.50 -1.89 13.70
N VAL A 143 6.51 -0.70 14.30
CA VAL A 143 7.68 -0.15 15.00
C VAL A 143 7.29 0.29 16.40
N LYS A 144 8.22 0.12 17.34
CA LYS A 144 8.13 0.74 18.66
C LYS A 144 8.76 2.13 18.59
N VAL A 145 8.08 3.12 19.16
CA VAL A 145 8.54 4.50 19.23
C VAL A 145 8.82 4.87 20.67
N ASP A 146 9.97 5.49 20.91
CA ASP A 146 10.29 6.03 22.23
C ASP A 146 9.48 7.30 22.51
N THR A 147 9.45 7.77 23.77
CA THR A 147 8.73 8.98 24.23
C THR A 147 9.12 10.28 23.51
N SER A 148 10.09 10.26 22.60
CA SER A 148 10.58 11.41 21.81
C SER A 148 9.88 11.58 20.44
N TYR A 149 8.84 10.82 20.11
CA TYR A 149 8.08 11.05 18.87
C TYR A 149 7.31 12.38 18.94
N LYS A 150 7.48 13.25 17.95
CA LYS A 150 6.79 14.56 17.88
C LYS A 150 5.62 14.55 16.92
N MET A 151 5.81 13.93 15.75
CA MET A 151 4.85 14.03 14.66
C MET A 151 4.94 12.80 13.77
N LEU A 152 3.77 12.27 13.43
CA LEU A 152 3.61 11.27 12.37
C LEU A 152 3.11 11.99 11.12
N GLY A 153 3.92 11.99 10.06
CA GLY A 153 3.54 12.55 8.76
C GLY A 153 3.03 11.46 7.82
N ILE A 154 1.80 11.61 7.34
CA ILE A 154 1.30 10.82 6.20
C ILE A 154 1.35 11.75 4.98
N CYS A 155 2.27 11.48 4.06
CA CYS A 155 2.34 12.18 2.79
C CYS A 155 1.55 11.36 1.75
N SER A 156 0.42 11.94 1.33
CA SER A 156 -0.67 11.41 0.50
C SER A 156 -1.72 10.57 1.24
N PHE A 157 -2.94 11.09 1.20
CA PHE A 157 -4.18 10.51 1.69
C PHE A 157 -4.86 9.86 0.47
N ILE A 158 -5.34 8.61 0.62
CA ILE A 158 -6.15 7.82 -0.31
C ILE A 158 -6.30 8.49 -1.70
N CYS A 159 -5.36 8.23 -2.60
CA CYS A 159 -5.47 8.74 -3.95
C CYS A 159 -6.38 7.77 -4.69
N CYS A 160 -7.68 8.08 -4.85
CA CYS A 160 -8.45 7.44 -5.91
C CYS A 160 -7.77 7.86 -7.21
N ASN A 161 -7.04 6.95 -7.85
CA ASN A 161 -6.63 7.18 -9.23
C ASN A 161 -7.94 7.19 -10.01
N ALA A 162 -8.43 8.38 -10.33
CA ALA A 162 -9.28 8.55 -11.49
C ALA A 162 -8.39 8.18 -12.68
N SER A 163 -8.74 7.05 -13.29
CA SER A 163 -8.24 6.56 -14.57
C SER A 163 -8.01 7.70 -15.58
#